data_AF-A0A7T8KEE1-F1
#
_entry.id   AF-A0A7T8KEE1-F1
#
_cell.length_a   1.000
_cell.length_b   1.000
_cell.length_c   1.000
_cell.angle_alpha   90.00
_cell.angle_beta   90.00
_cell.angle_gamma   90.00
#
_symmetry.space_group_name_H-M   'P 1'
#
loop_
_entity.id
_entity.type
_entity.pdbx_description
1 polymer ?
#
loop_
_entity_poly.entity_id
_entity_poly.type
_entity_poly.pdbx_seq_one_letter_code
_entity_poly.pdbx_strand_id
1 'polypeptide(L)'
;MEIYSLCAVIQILCIKDNTISNTQVSELLGIDRRRVAEIRKQLKDTKDPRDVVDRAFWPSSSAHKARTPDFIRRVSDIFEHDPSRSIRDVAKELDVSH
;
A
#
# COMPACT_ATOMS: atom_id res chain seq x y z
N MET A 1 11.43 5.78 9.19
CA MET A 1 10.20 6.60 9.17
C MET A 1 9.46 6.21 10.44
N GLU A 2 9.32 7.12 11.39
CA GLU A 2 8.62 6.79 12.63
C GLU A 2 7.12 6.65 12.32
N ILE A 3 6.55 5.50 12.67
CA ILE A 3 5.14 5.13 12.44
C ILE A 3 4.18 6.24 12.89
N TYR A 4 4.58 6.98 13.92
CA TYR A 4 3.88 8.13 14.48
C TYR A 4 3.58 9.22 13.44
N SER A 5 4.50 9.48 12.49
CA SER A 5 4.30 10.53 11.47
C SER A 5 3.26 10.15 10.42
N LEU A 6 3.12 8.87 10.07
CA LEU A 6 2.09 8.39 9.13
C LEU A 6 0.70 8.42 9.76
N CYS A 7 0.57 7.88 10.97
CA CYS A 7 -0.69 7.86 11.69
C CYS A 7 -1.23 9.27 11.96
N ALA A 8 -0.35 10.22 12.27
CA ALA A 8 -0.72 11.63 12.47
C ALA A 8 -1.30 12.25 11.19
N VAL A 9 -0.70 12.00 10.02
CA VAL A 9 -1.23 12.47 8.72
C VAL A 9 -2.61 11.89 8.47
N ILE A 10 -2.77 10.57 8.63
CA ILE A 10 -4.05 9.88 8.39
C ILE A 10 -5.13 10.42 9.33
N GLN A 11 -4.84 10.55 10.62
CA GLN A 11 -5.80 11.10 11.59
C GLN A 11 -6.25 12.50 11.23
N ILE A 12 -5.34 13.41 10.87
CA ILE A 12 -5.70 14.78 10.47
C ILE A 12 -6.55 14.78 9.21
N LEU A 13 -6.21 13.95 8.21
CA LEU A 13 -6.98 13.84 6.97
C LEU A 13 -8.39 13.28 7.21
N CYS A 14 -8.54 12.30 8.09
CA CYS A 14 -9.84 11.73 8.46
C CYS A 14 -10.69 12.70 9.29
N ILE A 15 -10.12 13.34 10.32
CA ILE A 15 -10.84 14.28 11.21
C ILE A 15 -11.37 15.49 10.42
N LYS A 16 -10.61 15.96 9.43
CA LYS A 16 -10.97 17.11 8.60
C LYS A 16 -11.75 16.73 7.35
N ASP A 17 -12.21 15.48 7.21
CA ASP A 17 -12.92 14.98 6.03
C ASP A 17 -12.20 15.35 4.71
N ASN A 18 -10.87 15.21 4.68
CA ASN A 18 -10.00 15.59 3.56
C ASN A 18 -10.05 17.06 3.09
N THR A 19 -10.71 17.97 3.82
CA THR A 19 -10.85 19.39 3.43
C THR A 19 -9.58 20.22 3.65
N ILE A 20 -8.74 19.82 4.62
CA ILE A 20 -7.46 20.48 4.89
C ILE A 20 -6.52 20.35 3.68
N SER A 21 -5.68 21.36 3.39
CA SER A 21 -4.74 21.29 2.27
C SER A 21 -3.49 20.45 2.61
N ASN A 22 -2.81 19.92 1.58
CA ASN A 22 -1.54 19.19 1.79
C ASN A 22 -0.45 20.07 2.39
N THR A 23 -0.43 21.37 2.05
CA THR A 23 0.52 22.35 2.59
C THR A 23 0.32 22.54 4.08
N GLN A 24 -0.92 22.74 4.53
CA GLN A 24 -1.22 22.90 5.96
C GLN A 24 -0.82 21.67 6.78
N VAL A 25 -1.09 20.46 6.28
CA VAL A 25 -0.69 19.21 6.97
C VAL A 25 0.83 19.07 7.02
N SER A 26 1.52 19.45 5.95
CA SER A 26 2.98 19.45 5.85
C SER A 26 3.60 20.40 6.88
N GLU A 27 3.08 21.62 7.01
CA GLU A 27 3.51 22.62 8.00
C GLU A 27 3.20 22.19 9.44
N LEU A 28 2.02 21.62 9.70
CA LEU A 28 1.60 21.15 11.03
C LEU A 28 2.46 20.02 11.58
N LEU A 29 2.90 19.10 10.70
CA LEU A 29 3.60 17.88 11.10
C LEU A 29 5.09 17.88 10.76
N GLY A 30 5.57 18.90 10.05
CA GLY A 30 6.95 18.94 9.54
C GLY A 30 7.25 17.83 8.53
N ILE A 31 6.23 17.33 7.82
CA ILE A 31 6.36 16.23 6.85
C ILE A 31 6.41 16.80 5.44
N ASP A 32 7.20 16.19 4.55
CA ASP A 32 7.26 16.59 3.15
C ASP A 32 5.87 16.59 2.46
N ARG A 33 5.58 17.65 1.71
CA ARG A 33 4.28 17.85 1.05
C ARG A 33 3.95 16.75 0.03
N ARG A 34 4.96 16.24 -0.68
CA ARG A 34 4.77 15.14 -1.65
C ARG A 34 4.35 13.88 -0.91
N ARG A 35 4.93 13.61 0.27
CA ARG A 35 4.55 12.48 1.11
C ARG A 35 3.10 12.57 1.61
N VAL A 36 2.67 13.75 2.05
CA VAL A 36 1.25 13.99 2.42
C VAL A 36 0.32 13.73 1.24
N ALA A 37 0.69 14.17 0.03
CA ALA A 37 -0.09 13.95 -1.17
C ALA A 37 -0.22 12.46 -1.54
N GLU A 38 0.86 11.68 -1.39
CA GLU A 38 0.84 10.23 -1.59
C GLU A 38 -0.11 9.53 -0.61
N ILE A 39 -0.03 9.86 0.68
CA ILE A 39 -0.90 9.28 1.72
C ILE A 39 -2.36 9.63 1.46
N ARG A 40 -2.65 10.89 1.09
CA ARG A 40 -4.01 11.31 0.72
C ARG A 40 -4.53 10.54 -0.49
N LYS A 41 -3.69 10.32 -1.51
CA LYS A 41 -4.07 9.53 -2.67
C LYS A 41 -4.40 8.09 -2.25
N GLN A 42 -3.54 7.48 -1.43
CA GLN A 42 -3.78 6.13 -0.91
C GLN A 42 -5.10 6.05 -0.14
N LEU A 43 -5.39 7.00 0.75
CA LEU A 43 -6.66 7.08 1.49
C LEU A 43 -7.89 7.22 0.58
N LYS A 44 -7.78 7.90 -0.57
CA LYS A 44 -8.87 7.96 -1.55
C LYS A 44 -9.05 6.66 -2.32
N ASP A 45 -7.95 5.97 -2.60
CA ASP A 45 -7.93 4.71 -3.33
C ASP A 45 -8.37 3.51 -2.45
N THR A 46 -8.33 3.65 -1.12
CA THR A 46 -8.74 2.61 -0.15
C THR A 46 -10.03 3.00 0.57
N LYS A 47 -10.89 2.04 0.91
CA LYS A 47 -12.06 2.31 1.78
C LYS A 47 -11.71 2.29 3.27
N ASP A 48 -10.58 1.69 3.65
CA ASP A 48 -10.14 1.58 5.05
C ASP A 48 -8.77 2.27 5.24
N PRO A 49 -8.65 3.29 6.13
CA PRO A 49 -7.37 3.90 6.48
C PRO A 49 -6.32 2.92 7.01
N ARG A 50 -6.75 1.77 7.56
CA ARG A 50 -5.85 0.69 7.99
C ARG A 50 -5.07 0.09 6.80
N ASP A 51 -5.68 0.01 5.63
CA ASP A 51 -5.01 -0.48 4.41
C ASP A 51 -3.81 0.40 4.02
N VAL A 52 -3.88 1.70 4.29
CA VAL A 52 -2.81 2.67 4.03
C VAL A 52 -1.65 2.47 5.01
N VAL A 53 -1.99 2.25 6.28
CA VAL A 53 -1.02 1.93 7.32
C VAL A 53 -0.32 0.63 6.98
N ASP A 54 -1.07 -0.44 6.72
CA ASP A 54 -0.54 -1.75 6.37
C ASP A 54 0.33 -1.67 5.13
N ARG A 55 -0.08 -1.00 4.04
CA ARG A 55 0.77 -0.80 2.85
C ARG A 55 2.11 -0.14 3.15
N ALA A 56 2.18 0.76 4.14
CA ALA A 56 3.43 1.38 4.54
C ALA A 56 4.33 0.43 5.36
N PHE A 57 3.72 -0.55 6.04
CA PHE A 57 4.41 -1.61 6.77
C PHE A 57 4.87 -2.78 5.88
N TRP A 58 4.23 -3.00 4.74
CA TRP A 58 4.69 -4.00 3.78
C TRP A 58 6.03 -3.56 3.18
N PRO A 59 7.09 -4.38 3.28
CA PRO A 59 8.36 -4.10 2.63
C PRO A 59 8.11 -3.87 1.15
N SER A 60 8.61 -2.76 0.61
CA SER A 60 8.52 -2.45 -0.82
C SER A 60 9.08 -3.57 -1.70
N SER A 61 9.94 -4.44 -1.16
CA SER A 61 10.49 -5.60 -1.87
C SER A 61 9.44 -6.66 -2.25
N SER A 62 8.45 -6.96 -1.41
CA SER A 62 7.46 -8.02 -1.67
C SER A 62 6.32 -7.52 -2.58
N ALA A 63 5.87 -6.28 -2.39
CA ALA A 63 4.88 -5.66 -3.27
C ALA A 63 5.41 -5.39 -4.69
N HIS A 64 6.72 -5.17 -4.85
CA HIS A 64 7.33 -5.02 -6.17
C HIS A 64 7.44 -6.37 -6.90
N LYS A 65 7.81 -7.45 -6.21
CA LYS A 65 7.84 -8.82 -6.77
C LYS A 65 6.52 -9.17 -7.45
N ALA A 66 5.39 -8.95 -6.76
CA ALA A 66 4.04 -9.30 -7.25
C ALA A 66 3.53 -8.48 -8.47
N ARG A 67 4.27 -7.45 -8.91
CA ARG A 67 3.89 -6.56 -10.03
C ARG A 67 4.89 -6.58 -11.19
N THR A 68 5.93 -7.42 -11.12
CA THR A 68 6.89 -7.56 -12.21
C THR A 68 6.27 -8.35 -13.37
N PRO A 69 6.61 -8.04 -14.64
CA PRO A 69 6.19 -8.83 -15.79
C PRO A 69 6.55 -10.31 -15.66
N ASP A 70 7.71 -10.61 -15.05
CA ASP A 70 8.15 -11.98 -14.79
C ASP A 70 7.26 -12.70 -13.78
N PHE A 71 6.78 -12.02 -12.74
CA PHE A 71 5.84 -12.60 -11.78
C PHE A 71 4.49 -12.90 -12.44
N ILE A 72 3.96 -11.95 -13.22
CA ILE A 72 2.70 -12.15 -13.96
C ILE A 72 2.82 -13.36 -14.89
N ARG A 73 3.94 -13.47 -15.62
CA ARG A 73 4.18 -14.62 -16.51
C ARG A 73 4.21 -15.94 -15.75
N ARG A 74 4.90 -16.01 -14.61
CA ARG A 74 4.95 -17.24 -13.79
C ARG A 74 3.57 -17.62 -13.24
N VAL A 75 2.77 -16.64 -12.81
CA VAL A 75 1.40 -16.88 -12.35
C VAL A 75 0.54 -17.41 -13.50
N SER A 76 0.61 -16.78 -14.67
CA SER A 76 -0.10 -17.27 -15.87
C SER A 76 0.32 -18.67 -16.26
N ASP A 77 1.63 -18.96 -16.32
CA ASP A 77 2.15 -20.29 -16.63
C ASP A 77 1.60 -21.34 -15.66
N ILE A 78 1.54 -21.03 -14.36
CA ILE A 78 1.00 -21.96 -13.34
C ILE A 78 -0.49 -22.24 -13.57
N PHE A 79 -1.31 -21.21 -13.83
CA PHE A 79 -2.75 -21.39 -14.04
C PHE A 79 -3.09 -21.99 -15.42
N GLU A 80 -2.23 -21.82 -16.43
CA GLU A 80 -2.37 -22.51 -17.71
C GLU A 80 -2.11 -24.01 -17.59
N HIS A 81 -1.16 -24.42 -16.74
CA HIS A 81 -0.81 -25.84 -16.54
C HIS A 81 -1.70 -26.52 -15.49
N ASP A 82 -2.14 -25.79 -14.45
CA ASP A 82 -3.07 -26.28 -13.43
C ASP A 82 -4.05 -25.16 -13.00
N PRO A 83 -5.19 -25.05 -13.71
CA PRO A 83 -6.21 -24.04 -13.40
C PRO A 83 -6.90 -24.26 -12.04
N SER A 84 -6.80 -25.47 -11.48
CA SER A 84 -7.48 -25.87 -10.25
C SER A 84 -6.69 -25.53 -8.99
N ARG A 85 -5.44 -25.10 -9.16
CA ARG A 85 -4.50 -24.84 -8.08
C ARG A 85 -4.99 -23.70 -7.20
N SER A 86 -4.83 -23.85 -5.89
CA SER A 86 -5.29 -22.83 -4.95
C SER A 86 -4.38 -21.59 -5.02
N ILE A 87 -4.98 -20.41 -5.01
CA ILE A 87 -4.25 -19.13 -4.98
C ILE A 87 -3.27 -19.08 -3.79
N ARG A 88 -3.62 -19.71 -2.66
CA ARG A 88 -2.77 -19.80 -1.47
C ARG A 88 -1.50 -20.60 -1.74
N ASP A 89 -1.59 -21.71 -2.47
CA ASP A 89 -0.42 -22.54 -2.78
C ASP A 89 0.49 -21.86 -3.80
N VAL A 90 -0.10 -21.18 -4.79
CA VAL A 90 0.63 -20.34 -5.74
C VAL A 90 1.35 -19.19 -5.04
N ALA A 91 0.68 -18.53 -4.08
CA ALA A 91 1.29 -17.45 -3.30
C ALA A 91 2.46 -17.93 -2.41
N LYS A 92 2.37 -19.15 -1.86
CA LYS A 92 3.47 -19.78 -1.13
C LYS A 92 4.64 -20.14 -2.03
N GLU A 93 4.38 -20.72 -3.19
CA GLU A 93 5.41 -21.08 -4.16
C GLU A 93 6.19 -19.87 -4.67
N LEU A 94 5.49 -18.75 -4.86
CA LEU A 94 6.09 -17.52 -5.36
C LEU A 94 6.67 -16.62 -4.26
N ASP A 95 6.72 -17.08 -3.00
CA ASP A 95 7.26 -16.32 -1.86
C ASP A 95 6.59 -14.94 -1.71
N VAL A 96 5.27 -14.90 -1.92
CA VAL A 96 4.43 -13.69 -1.78
C VAL A 96 3.35 -13.85 -0.71
N SER A 97 3.28 -15.01 -0.05
CA SER A 97 2.42 -15.20 1.12
C SER A 97 3.11 -14.72 2.39
N HIS A 98 2.69 -13.57 2.92
CA HIS A 98 2.89 -13.17 4.31
C HIS A 98 1.58 -12.67 4.90
#